data_AF-A0A7C1N7I2-F1
#
_entry.id   AF-A0A7C1N7I2-F1
#
_cell.length_a   1.000
_cell.length_b   1.000
_cell.length_c   1.000
_cell.angle_alpha   90.00
_cell.angle_beta   90.00
_cell.angle_gamma   90.00
#
_symmetry.space_group_name_H-M   'P 1'
#
loop_
_entity.id
_entity.type
_entity.pdbx_description
1 polymer ?
#
loop_
_entity_poly.entity_id
_entity_poly.type
_entity_poly.pdbx_seq_one_letter_code
_entity_poly.pdbx_strand_id
1 'polypeptide(L)'
;ASSSLNASALNFGGLEAELWCKGGEQMFLKKMIKESQVFSTQCRWFTSLVSKIDNVKPAKKLARKLGARDVREIEMTQGNKMTRILAWTFI
;
A
#
# COMPACT_ATOMS: atom_id res chain seq x y z
N ALA A 1 34.27 -21.02 -20.64
CA ALA A 1 33.35 -19.90 -20.93
C ALA A 1 32.13 -20.03 -20.04
N SER A 2 32.09 -19.28 -18.94
CA SER A 2 30.98 -19.27 -17.98
C SER A 2 29.94 -18.24 -18.44
N SER A 3 28.78 -18.72 -18.90
CA SER A 3 27.64 -17.89 -19.30
C SER A 3 27.00 -17.27 -18.06
N SER A 4 27.28 -15.99 -17.83
CA SER A 4 26.58 -15.15 -16.86
C SER A 4 25.12 -15.01 -17.26
N LEU A 5 24.23 -15.48 -16.41
CA LEU A 5 22.78 -15.32 -16.50
C LEU A 5 22.45 -13.82 -16.61
N ASN A 6 21.87 -13.40 -17.73
CA ASN A 6 21.30 -12.08 -17.91
C ASN A 6 20.17 -11.88 -16.89
N ALA A 7 20.50 -11.34 -15.72
CA ALA A 7 19.51 -10.74 -14.84
C ALA A 7 18.84 -9.63 -15.65
N SER A 8 17.63 -9.91 -16.15
CA SER A 8 16.86 -8.98 -16.96
C SER A 8 16.84 -7.65 -16.23
N ALA A 9 17.45 -6.62 -16.83
CA ALA A 9 17.45 -5.28 -16.28
C ALA A 9 15.98 -4.89 -16.04
N LEU A 10 15.58 -4.88 -14.77
CA LEU A 10 14.24 -4.48 -14.38
C LEU A 10 14.09 -3.03 -14.81
N ASN A 11 13.00 -2.69 -15.53
CA ASN A 11 12.72 -1.35 -16.04
C ASN A 11 12.38 -0.33 -14.93
N PHE A 12 12.92 -0.52 -13.73
CA PHE A 12 12.62 0.25 -12.54
C PHE A 12 13.94 0.77 -11.96
N GLY A 13 14.12 2.09 -11.96
CA GLY A 13 15.33 2.76 -11.48
C GLY A 13 15.38 3.00 -9.96
N GLY A 14 14.55 2.31 -9.18
CA GLY A 14 14.49 2.47 -7.72
C GLY A 14 15.47 1.55 -6.98
N LEU A 15 15.75 1.86 -5.73
CA LEU A 15 16.52 0.98 -4.84
C LEU A 15 15.68 -0.24 -4.42
N GLU A 16 16.32 -1.36 -4.07
CA GLU A 16 15.59 -2.60 -3.71
C GLU A 16 14.49 -2.37 -2.66
N ALA A 17 14.78 -1.59 -1.62
CA ALA A 17 13.84 -1.28 -0.55
C ALA A 17 12.67 -0.36 -0.97
N GLU A 18 12.77 0.32 -2.10
CA GLU A 18 11.70 1.14 -2.70
C GLU A 18 10.81 0.31 -3.64
N LEU A 19 11.40 -0.72 -4.26
CA LEU A 19 10.73 -1.54 -5.25
C LEU A 19 9.90 -2.67 -4.63
N TRP A 20 10.31 -3.19 -3.47
CA TRP A 20 9.61 -4.30 -2.82
C TRP A 20 9.76 -4.29 -1.30
N CYS A 21 8.71 -4.74 -0.62
CA CYS A 21 8.73 -5.06 0.79
C CYS A 21 8.51 -6.55 0.98
N LYS A 22 9.12 -7.16 2.01
CA LYS A 22 8.83 -8.54 2.38
C LYS A 22 7.33 -8.70 2.63
N GLY A 23 6.70 -9.64 1.95
CA GLY A 23 5.23 -9.85 2.00
C GLY A 23 4.39 -8.91 1.11
N GLY A 24 5.03 -8.06 0.29
CA GLY A 24 4.40 -7.22 -0.72
C GLY A 24 3.42 -6.17 -0.17
N GLU A 25 2.68 -5.54 -1.07
CA GLU A 25 1.73 -4.45 -0.78
C GLU A 25 0.75 -4.81 0.36
N GLN A 26 0.31 -6.06 0.46
CA GLN A 26 -0.58 -6.50 1.53
C GLN A 26 0.08 -6.36 2.92
N MET A 27 1.34 -6.79 3.07
CA MET A 27 2.05 -6.70 4.34
C MET A 27 2.38 -5.24 4.68
N PHE A 28 2.73 -4.44 3.67
CA PHE A 28 2.91 -3.00 3.82
C PHE A 28 1.65 -2.32 4.37
N LEU A 29 0.50 -2.52 3.73
CA LEU A 29 -0.78 -1.95 4.18
C LEU A 29 -1.14 -2.41 5.59
N LYS A 30 -0.95 -3.71 5.88
CA LYS A 30 -1.21 -4.26 7.23
C LYS A 30 -0.33 -3.58 8.29
N LYS A 31 0.95 -3.33 7.99
CA LYS A 31 1.88 -2.65 8.89
C LYS A 31 1.48 -1.18 9.07
N MET A 32 1.29 -0.45 7.98
CA MET A 32 0.90 0.96 7.99
C MET A 32 -0.40 1.22 8.76
N ILE A 33 -1.42 0.38 8.56
CA ILE A 33 -2.70 0.51 9.27
C ILE A 33 -2.52 0.26 10.77
N LYS A 34 -1.70 -0.71 11.18
CA LYS A 34 -1.41 -0.95 12.60
C LYS A 34 -0.65 0.21 13.24
N GLU A 35 0.40 0.68 12.58
CA GLU A 35 1.21 1.79 13.09
C GLU A 35 0.38 3.08 13.17
N SER A 36 -0.49 3.35 12.19
CA SER A 36 -1.35 4.54 12.18
C SER A 36 -2.24 4.70 13.42
N GLN A 37 -2.60 3.60 14.08
CA GLN A 37 -3.39 3.66 15.32
C GLN A 37 -2.64 4.36 16.44
N VAL A 38 -1.32 4.13 16.54
CA VAL A 38 -0.44 4.75 17.55
C VAL A 38 -0.34 6.26 17.33
N PHE A 39 -0.38 6.71 16.06
CA PHE A 39 -0.29 8.11 15.65
C PHE A 39 -1.67 8.76 15.41
N SER A 40 -2.76 8.12 15.87
CA SER A 40 -4.14 8.49 15.55
C SER A 40 -4.54 9.92 15.95
N THR A 41 -3.87 10.49 16.95
CA THR A 41 -4.10 11.87 17.43
C THR A 41 -3.23 12.90 16.73
N GLN A 42 -2.21 12.46 15.98
CA GLN A 42 -1.21 13.33 15.35
C GLN A 42 -1.52 13.56 13.86
N CYS A 43 -2.18 12.61 13.21
CA CYS A 43 -2.54 12.69 11.80
C CYS A 43 -4.05 12.58 11.62
N ARG A 44 -4.65 13.56 10.92
CA ARG A 44 -6.07 13.53 10.63
C ARG A 44 -6.45 12.48 9.60
N TRP A 45 -5.60 12.27 8.59
CA TRP A 45 -5.82 11.26 7.56
C TRP A 45 -4.53 10.50 7.32
N PHE A 46 -4.66 9.19 7.16
CA PHE A 46 -3.63 8.31 6.66
C PHE A 46 -4.05 7.82 5.27
N THR A 47 -3.09 7.73 4.36
CA THR A 47 -3.36 7.35 2.98
C THR A 47 -2.30 6.42 2.42
N SER A 48 -2.70 5.52 1.52
CA SER A 48 -1.78 4.76 0.69
C SER A 48 -2.35 4.60 -0.71
N LEU A 49 -1.49 4.66 -1.72
CA LEU A 49 -1.80 4.13 -3.03
C LEU A 49 -1.86 2.60 -2.95
N VAL A 50 -2.82 2.02 -3.65
CA VAL A 50 -3.06 0.57 -3.72
C VAL A 50 -3.17 0.19 -5.19
N SER A 51 -2.28 -0.68 -5.65
CA SER A 51 -2.21 -1.16 -7.02
C SER A 51 -3.15 -2.34 -7.29
N LYS A 52 -3.31 -3.25 -6.32
CA LYS A 52 -4.14 -4.46 -6.49
C LYS A 52 -5.44 -4.33 -5.72
N ILE A 53 -6.57 -4.46 -6.41
CA ILE A 53 -7.91 -4.36 -5.79
C ILE A 53 -8.11 -5.39 -4.67
N ASP A 54 -7.49 -6.57 -4.78
CA ASP A 54 -7.56 -7.64 -3.78
C ASP A 54 -7.01 -7.23 -2.41
N ASN A 55 -6.14 -6.21 -2.36
CA ASN A 55 -5.60 -5.69 -1.11
C ASN A 55 -6.55 -4.70 -0.41
N VAL A 56 -7.52 -4.13 -1.13
CA VAL A 56 -8.38 -3.06 -0.63
C VAL A 56 -9.36 -3.58 0.42
N LYS A 57 -10.08 -4.67 0.13
CA LYS A 57 -11.08 -5.23 1.04
C LYS A 57 -10.47 -5.69 2.38
N PRO A 58 -9.35 -6.43 2.43
CA PRO A 58 -8.65 -6.76 3.67
C PRO A 58 -8.17 -5.52 4.44
N ALA A 59 -7.63 -4.51 3.73
CA ALA A 59 -7.13 -3.29 4.35
C ALA A 59 -8.27 -2.47 5.00
N LYS A 60 -9.40 -2.28 4.29
CA LYS A 60 -10.60 -1.63 4.84
C LYS A 60 -11.12 -2.36 6.08
N LYS A 61 -11.15 -3.70 6.04
CA LYS A 61 -11.58 -4.52 7.19
C LYS A 61 -10.65 -4.34 8.39
N LEU A 62 -9.33 -4.32 8.17
CA LEU A 62 -8.36 -4.12 9.24
C LEU A 62 -8.46 -2.71 9.84
N ALA A 63 -8.55 -1.67 9.03
CA ALA A 63 -8.67 -0.29 9.50
C ALA A 63 -9.91 -0.11 10.39
N ARG A 64 -11.07 -0.61 9.95
CA ARG A 64 -12.31 -0.60 10.75
C ARG A 64 -12.16 -1.40 12.04
N LYS A 65 -11.52 -2.58 11.99
CA LYS A 65 -11.25 -3.39 13.19
C LYS A 65 -10.39 -2.65 14.22
N LEU A 66 -9.47 -1.79 13.78
CA LEU A 66 -8.61 -0.99 14.67
C LEU A 66 -9.24 0.35 15.10
N GLY A 67 -10.51 0.59 14.76
CA GLY A 67 -11.25 1.77 15.21
C GLY A 67 -11.19 2.97 14.28
N ALA A 68 -10.74 2.80 13.02
CA ALA A 68 -10.90 3.87 12.03
C ALA A 68 -12.40 4.19 11.85
N ARG A 69 -12.76 5.47 12.03
CA ARG A 69 -14.15 5.97 11.98
C ARG A 69 -14.64 6.17 10.56
N ASP A 70 -13.75 6.62 9.68
CA ASP A 70 -14.02 6.72 8.24
C ASP A 70 -12.90 6.05 7.45
N VAL A 71 -13.29 5.32 6.40
CA VAL A 71 -12.40 4.61 5.48
C VAL A 71 -12.95 4.77 4.07
N ARG A 72 -12.20 5.48 3.24
CA ARG A 72 -12.54 5.83 1.86
C ARG A 72 -11.64 5.14 0.87
N GLU A 73 -12.23 4.78 -0.26
CA GLU A 73 -11.54 4.26 -1.42
C GLU A 73 -11.83 5.21 -2.56
N ILE A 74 -10.79 5.77 -3.15
CA ILE A 74 -10.88 6.72 -4.25
C ILE A 74 -10.22 6.07 -5.45
N GLU A 75 -10.99 5.78 -6.48
CA GLU A 75 -10.47 5.20 -7.73
C GLU A 75 -9.71 6.27 -8.53
N MET A 76 -8.59 5.86 -9.11
CA MET A 76 -7.75 6.69 -9.98
C MET A 76 -7.43 5.92 -11.25
N THR A 77 -7.70 6.55 -12.40
CA THR A 77 -7.45 5.95 -13.71
C THR A 77 -6.41 6.77 -14.47
N GLN A 78 -5.35 6.11 -14.94
CA GLN A 78 -4.28 6.71 -15.76
C GLN A 78 -4.01 5.79 -16.95
N GLY A 79 -4.60 6.12 -18.09
CA GLY A 79 -4.59 5.25 -19.27
C GLY A 79 -5.17 3.87 -18.92
N ASN A 80 -4.41 2.81 -19.19
CA ASN A 80 -4.82 1.42 -18.89
C ASN A 80 -4.55 1.00 -17.43
N LYS A 81 -3.99 1.87 -16.60
CA LYS A 81 -3.67 1.56 -15.21
C LYS A 81 -4.75 2.12 -14.30
N MET A 82 -5.36 1.23 -13.51
CA MET A 82 -6.30 1.59 -12.46
C MET A 82 -5.61 1.41 -11.10
N THR A 83 -5.49 2.50 -10.36
CA THR A 83 -5.00 2.54 -8.97
C THR A 83 -6.08 3.06 -8.05
N ARG A 84 -5.88 2.91 -6.74
CA ARG A 84 -6.81 3.40 -5.72
C ARG A 84 -6.03 4.13 -4.65
N ILE A 85 -6.58 5.22 -4.12
CA ILE A 85 -6.16 5.76 -2.84
C ILE A 85 -7.06 5.14 -1.78
N LEU A 86 -6.45 4.43 -0.84
CA LEU A 86 -7.11 4.05 0.41
C LEU A 86 -6.80 5.13 1.44
N ALA A 87 -7.82 5.78 1.98
CA ALA A 87 -7.71 6.80 3.01
C ALA A 87 -8.49 6.38 4.27
N TRP A 88 -7.91 6.59 5.46
CA TRP A 88 -8.60 6.30 6.72
C TRP A 88 -8.27 7.32 7.81
N THR A 89 -9.19 7.47 8.77
CA THR A 89 -9.05 8.37 9.92
C THR A 89 -9.62 7.75 11.20
N PHE A 90 -9.07 8.12 12.34
CA PHE A 90 -9.52 7.72 13.68
C PHE A 90 -10.32 8.81 14.41
N ILE A 91 -10.42 10.01 13.82
CA ILE A 91 -11.07 11.19 14.39
C ILE A 91 -12.50 11.34 13.86
#